data_AF-A0A536QGU1-F1
#
_entry.id   AF-A0A536QGU1-F1
#
_cell.length_a   1.000
_cell.length_b   1.000
_cell.length_c   1.000
_cell.angle_alpha   90.00
_cell.angle_beta   90.00
_cell.angle_gamma   90.00
#
_symmetry.space_group_name_H-M   'P 1'
#
loop_
_entity.id
_entity.type
_entity.pdbx_description
1 polymer ?
#
loop_
_entity_poly.entity_id
_entity_poly.type
_entity_poly.pdbx_seq_one_letter_code
_entity_poly.pdbx_strand_id
1 'polypeptide(L)'
;MPLTTVVQAAGIATLEPLLGAFRSAQAAIVLVAAFIPAATYAAARSVGATPRAALAGAALAGIGGGAFAPAWVTLDSFAIAALAGTCFFIAFAQAVDGSVRAGALAGGLVGLLFLARAEGSLFGVALLALAARPRSRRAGVVGAALALLIGLAWLARGQLLGGSPDLLARSALLARYEDFFAITPAGSADFAALVTTRLAALWSDLVVALFGLLVFLAFPLLLGVRAAWQFPAMRAFAGLALLIYLAEGVIWPLHATRGSYFHSLAAFYPFAMGAVALGGETWLARRDVPVRRLAVTGTLAAALGLAVFGLTTWNTAFNAPYRARLAALDAIPAGPFLAIDAAAWRYIADRPVFVTPADGPGIAACVAARYGASSVVVEPAHFSTYDGLFRGLGPQVFEPAIDRGGILIFPMPARVICGFDQQ
;
A
#
# COMPACT_ATOMS: atom_id res chain seq x y z
N MET A 1 -7.35 -3.25 -6.58
CA MET A 1 -8.34 -2.17 -6.83
C MET A 1 -8.00 -1.49 -8.16
N PRO A 2 -8.96 -0.97 -8.93
CA PRO A 2 -8.77 -0.74 -10.37
C PRO A 2 -8.08 0.58 -10.74
N LEU A 3 -8.08 1.60 -9.88
CA LEU A 3 -7.69 2.95 -10.27
C LEU A 3 -6.23 3.00 -10.74
N THR A 4 -5.33 2.34 -10.01
CA THR A 4 -3.91 2.27 -10.39
C THR A 4 -3.75 1.61 -11.76
N THR A 5 -4.44 0.50 -12.01
CA THR A 5 -4.40 -0.21 -13.30
C THR A 5 -4.96 0.64 -14.43
N VAL A 6 -6.01 1.44 -14.20
CA VAL A 6 -6.56 2.36 -15.21
C VAL A 6 -5.53 3.44 -15.58
N VAL A 7 -4.85 4.03 -14.58
CA VAL A 7 -3.79 5.03 -14.83
C VAL A 7 -2.63 4.42 -15.61
N GLN A 8 -2.21 3.20 -15.24
CA GLN A 8 -1.16 2.48 -15.94
C GLN A 8 -1.55 2.13 -17.37
N ALA A 9 -2.77 1.64 -17.58
CA ALA A 9 -3.29 1.31 -18.90
C ALA A 9 -3.35 2.54 -19.82
N ALA A 10 -3.71 3.71 -19.27
CA ALA A 10 -3.64 4.97 -20.03
C ALA A 10 -2.20 5.32 -20.43
N GLY A 11 -1.23 5.12 -19.54
CA GLY A 11 0.19 5.28 -19.85
C GLY A 11 0.65 4.34 -20.96
N ILE A 12 0.35 3.04 -20.84
CA ILE A 12 0.66 2.02 -21.86
C ILE A 12 0.06 2.42 -23.20
N ALA A 13 -1.25 2.69 -23.25
CA ALA A 13 -1.95 3.02 -24.49
C ALA A 13 -1.40 4.26 -25.22
N THR A 14 -0.75 5.18 -24.50
CA THR A 14 -0.26 6.44 -25.07
C THR A 14 1.25 6.48 -25.32
N LEU A 15 2.05 5.70 -24.57
CA LEU A 15 3.52 5.80 -24.58
C LEU A 15 4.23 4.49 -24.93
N GLU A 16 3.51 3.36 -25.03
CA GLU A 16 4.10 2.03 -25.25
C GLU A 16 5.03 1.95 -26.48
N PRO A 17 4.69 2.53 -27.65
CA PRO A 17 5.57 2.48 -28.81
C PRO A 17 6.96 3.11 -28.57
N LEU A 18 7.09 4.02 -27.60
CA LEU A 18 8.32 4.75 -27.31
C LEU A 18 9.10 4.16 -26.13
N LEU A 19 8.40 3.70 -25.09
CA LEU A 19 9.03 3.35 -23.82
C LEU A 19 8.88 1.85 -23.46
N GLY A 20 8.05 1.10 -24.19
CA GLY A 20 7.58 -0.23 -23.80
C GLY A 20 6.57 -0.20 -22.66
N ALA A 21 5.84 -1.29 -22.45
CA ALA A 21 4.68 -1.33 -21.54
C ALA A 21 5.01 -0.88 -20.10
N PHE A 22 6.05 -1.45 -19.47
CA PHE A 22 6.38 -1.15 -18.08
C PHE A 22 6.73 0.33 -17.84
N ARG A 23 7.63 0.89 -18.65
CA ARG A 23 8.06 2.29 -18.49
C ARG A 23 6.93 3.26 -18.85
N SER A 24 6.04 2.88 -19.76
CA SER A 24 4.85 3.67 -20.10
C SER A 24 3.86 3.74 -18.94
N ALA A 25 3.59 2.61 -18.30
CA ALA A 25 2.80 2.55 -17.07
C ALA A 25 3.46 3.38 -15.95
N GLN A 26 4.78 3.28 -15.81
CA GLN A 26 5.54 4.01 -14.80
C GLN A 26 5.52 5.51 -15.04
N ALA A 27 5.69 5.96 -16.28
CA ALA A 27 5.64 7.37 -16.66
C ALA A 27 4.31 8.02 -16.28
N ALA A 28 3.18 7.31 -16.44
CA ALA A 28 1.88 7.79 -15.98
C ALA A 28 1.82 7.97 -14.45
N ILE A 29 2.39 7.04 -13.69
CA ILE A 29 2.46 7.18 -12.22
C ILE A 29 3.41 8.32 -11.80
N VAL A 30 4.55 8.46 -12.47
CA VAL A 30 5.51 9.56 -12.23
C VAL A 30 4.85 10.92 -12.50
N LEU A 31 4.03 11.01 -13.56
CA LEU A 31 3.26 12.22 -13.87
C LEU A 31 2.28 12.55 -12.74
N VAL A 32 1.60 11.55 -12.17
CA VAL A 32 0.77 11.74 -10.97
C VAL A 32 1.64 12.21 -9.80
N ALA A 33 2.76 11.54 -9.52
CA ALA A 33 3.65 11.86 -8.42
C ALA A 33 4.23 13.29 -8.51
N ALA A 34 4.42 13.83 -9.73
CA ALA A 34 4.90 15.19 -9.95
C ALA A 34 3.99 16.28 -9.33
N PHE A 35 2.71 15.96 -9.05
CA PHE A 35 1.79 16.89 -8.37
C PHE A 35 1.86 16.83 -6.85
N ILE A 36 2.56 15.87 -6.25
CA ILE A 36 2.67 15.73 -4.79
C ILE A 36 3.22 17.00 -4.12
N PRO A 37 4.30 17.65 -4.63
CA PRO A 37 4.79 18.90 -4.06
C PRO A 37 3.74 20.03 -4.10
N ALA A 38 3.02 20.16 -5.22
CA ALA A 38 2.01 21.20 -5.39
C ALA A 38 0.81 21.00 -4.45
N ALA A 39 0.33 19.76 -4.32
CA ALA A 39 -0.74 19.40 -3.38
C ALA A 39 -0.31 19.63 -1.93
N THR A 40 0.93 19.29 -1.59
CA THR A 40 1.52 19.54 -0.26
C THR A 40 1.61 21.02 0.05
N TYR A 41 2.07 21.83 -0.90
CA TYR A 41 2.13 23.28 -0.76
C TYR A 41 0.74 23.84 -0.46
N ALA A 42 -0.27 23.46 -1.25
CA ALA A 42 -1.65 23.89 -1.06
C ALA A 42 -2.20 23.46 0.31
N ALA A 43 -1.92 22.22 0.73
CA ALA A 43 -2.32 21.70 2.04
C ALA A 43 -1.67 22.49 3.18
N ALA A 44 -0.35 22.72 3.13
CA ALA A 44 0.38 23.49 4.14
C ALA A 44 -0.17 24.92 4.26
N ARG A 45 -0.46 25.57 3.12
CA ARG A 45 -1.08 26.91 3.09
C ARG A 45 -2.48 26.90 3.69
N SER A 46 -3.26 25.84 3.46
CA SER A 46 -4.63 25.71 4.00
C SER A 46 -4.68 25.58 5.54
N VAL A 47 -3.57 25.20 6.18
CA VAL A 47 -3.44 25.10 7.64
C VAL A 47 -2.54 26.20 8.24
N GLY A 48 -2.27 27.26 7.47
CA GLY A 48 -1.63 28.48 7.97
C GLY A 48 -0.11 28.55 7.91
N ALA A 49 0.59 27.57 7.31
CA ALA A 49 2.05 27.65 7.13
C ALA A 49 2.41 28.79 6.17
N THR A 50 3.49 29.56 6.38
CA THR A 50 3.88 30.63 5.44
C THR A 50 4.28 30.07 4.07
N PRO A 51 4.37 30.90 3.00
CA PRO A 51 4.82 30.41 1.69
C PRO A 51 6.18 29.71 1.72
N ARG A 52 7.13 30.21 2.55
CA ARG A 52 8.46 29.61 2.68
C ARG A 52 8.42 28.25 3.37
N ALA A 53 7.65 28.14 4.46
CA ALA A 53 7.45 26.87 5.13
C ALA A 53 6.74 25.86 4.21
N ALA A 54 5.69 26.28 3.53
CA ALA A 54 4.96 25.45 2.58
C ALA A 54 5.85 24.91 1.44
N LEU A 55 6.81 25.72 0.93
CA LEU A 55 7.82 25.24 -0.03
C LEU A 55 8.74 24.17 0.57
N ALA A 56 9.17 24.32 1.82
CA ALA A 56 9.97 23.31 2.50
C ALA A 56 9.19 22.00 2.68
N GLY A 57 7.91 22.06 3.08
CA GLY A 57 7.03 20.90 3.16
C GLY A 57 6.82 20.23 1.79
N ALA A 58 6.61 21.03 0.75
CA ALA A 58 6.49 20.53 -0.63
C ALA A 58 7.76 19.83 -1.11
N ALA A 59 8.93 20.38 -0.81
CA ALA A 59 10.21 19.75 -1.12
C ALA A 59 10.39 18.41 -0.36
N LEU A 60 10.08 18.37 0.93
CA LEU A 60 10.12 17.13 1.72
C LEU A 60 9.19 16.05 1.13
N ALA A 61 7.96 16.42 0.79
CA ALA A 61 7.00 15.50 0.20
C ALA A 61 7.44 14.99 -1.18
N GLY A 62 7.96 15.88 -2.03
CA GLY A 62 8.47 15.53 -3.35
C GLY A 62 9.70 14.62 -3.33
N ILE A 63 10.63 14.87 -2.40
CA ILE A 63 11.78 13.99 -2.17
C ILE A 63 11.31 12.61 -1.71
N GLY A 64 10.24 12.54 -0.91
CA GLY A 64 9.71 11.28 -0.38
C GLY A 64 10.71 10.59 0.54
N GLY A 65 11.47 11.34 1.36
CA GLY A 65 12.62 10.82 2.11
C GLY A 65 12.43 9.42 2.70
N GLY A 66 13.44 8.58 2.59
CA GLY A 66 13.37 7.17 3.01
C GLY A 66 12.62 6.30 2.01
N ALA A 67 11.63 5.54 2.49
CA ALA A 67 10.93 4.54 1.70
C ALA A 67 9.91 5.12 0.68
N PHE A 68 9.48 6.37 0.82
CA PHE A 68 8.52 6.97 -0.11
C PHE A 68 9.14 7.38 -1.45
N ALA A 69 10.44 7.63 -1.50
CA ALA A 69 11.18 8.07 -2.68
C ALA A 69 11.11 7.01 -3.80
N PRO A 70 11.43 5.72 -3.55
CA PRO A 70 11.12 4.69 -4.53
C PRO A 70 9.61 4.53 -4.74
N ALA A 71 8.79 4.62 -3.69
CA ALA A 71 7.35 4.38 -3.76
C ALA A 71 6.59 5.35 -4.69
N TRP A 72 7.06 6.60 -4.83
CA TRP A 72 6.48 7.58 -5.77
C TRP A 72 6.54 7.17 -7.23
N VAL A 73 7.47 6.29 -7.58
CA VAL A 73 7.71 5.87 -8.96
C VAL A 73 7.42 4.39 -9.18
N THR A 74 6.84 3.68 -8.19
CA THR A 74 6.41 2.29 -8.39
C THR A 74 5.09 2.22 -9.14
N LEU A 75 4.77 1.05 -9.68
CA LEU A 75 3.46 0.75 -10.27
C LEU A 75 2.39 0.42 -9.21
N ASP A 76 2.57 0.93 -7.98
CA ASP A 76 1.57 0.81 -6.92
C ASP A 76 0.74 2.09 -6.81
N SER A 77 -0.21 2.06 -5.89
CA SER A 77 -1.16 3.15 -5.64
C SER A 77 -0.59 4.34 -4.86
N PHE A 78 0.71 4.37 -4.50
CA PHE A 78 1.28 5.36 -3.56
C PHE A 78 1.02 6.81 -3.99
N ALA A 79 1.41 7.18 -5.22
CA ALA A 79 1.27 8.55 -5.70
C ALA A 79 -0.20 8.97 -5.81
N ILE A 80 -1.06 8.07 -6.28
CA ILE A 80 -2.51 8.30 -6.39
C ILE A 80 -3.12 8.52 -5.01
N ALA A 81 -2.79 7.65 -4.05
CA ALA A 81 -3.27 7.76 -2.67
C ALA A 81 -2.79 9.06 -2.01
N ALA A 82 -1.52 9.42 -2.20
CA ALA A 82 -0.91 10.64 -1.67
C ALA A 82 -1.66 11.90 -2.13
N LEU A 83 -1.96 12.00 -3.43
CA LEU A 83 -2.75 13.11 -3.94
C LEU A 83 -4.19 13.07 -3.44
N ALA A 84 -4.86 11.93 -3.56
CA ALA A 84 -6.28 11.83 -3.23
C ALA A 84 -6.54 12.10 -1.73
N GLY A 85 -5.70 11.59 -0.84
CA GLY A 85 -5.75 11.85 0.59
C GLY A 85 -5.45 13.31 0.95
N THR A 86 -4.42 13.90 0.35
CA THR A 86 -4.08 15.32 0.58
C THR A 86 -5.18 16.26 0.09
N CYS A 87 -5.69 16.04 -1.12
CA CYS A 87 -6.81 16.79 -1.67
C CYS A 87 -8.09 16.58 -0.86
N PHE A 88 -8.29 15.38 -0.29
CA PHE A 88 -9.42 15.11 0.58
C PHE A 88 -9.40 16.03 1.80
N PHE A 89 -8.27 16.20 2.48
CA PHE A 89 -8.20 17.07 3.66
C PHE A 89 -8.50 18.54 3.31
N ILE A 90 -8.04 19.01 2.15
CA ILE A 90 -8.33 20.37 1.65
C ILE A 90 -9.83 20.54 1.36
N ALA A 91 -10.43 19.58 0.64
CA ALA A 91 -11.86 19.61 0.33
C ALA A 91 -12.71 19.46 1.60
N PHE A 92 -12.30 18.60 2.53
CA PHE A 92 -12.96 18.36 3.80
C PHE A 92 -13.07 19.63 4.64
N ALA A 93 -12.01 20.45 4.70
CA ALA A 93 -12.05 21.72 5.42
C ALA A 93 -13.20 22.62 4.96
N GLN A 94 -13.44 22.70 3.64
CA GLN A 94 -14.52 23.51 3.07
C GLN A 94 -15.89 22.85 3.26
N ALA A 95 -15.96 21.52 3.25
CA ALA A 95 -17.20 20.78 3.50
C ALA A 95 -17.72 20.94 4.93
N VAL A 96 -16.83 21.16 5.90
CA VAL A 96 -17.19 21.45 7.31
C VAL A 96 -18.01 22.73 7.44
N ASP A 97 -17.80 23.70 6.56
CA ASP A 97 -18.60 24.93 6.50
C ASP A 97 -19.92 24.80 5.72
N GLY A 98 -20.25 23.58 5.27
CA GLY A 98 -21.51 23.27 4.58
C GLY A 98 -21.44 23.35 3.07
N SER A 99 -20.26 23.55 2.47
CA SER A 99 -20.09 23.55 1.01
C SER A 99 -20.40 22.16 0.43
N VAL A 100 -21.54 22.03 -0.24
CA VAL A 100 -21.96 20.76 -0.87
C VAL A 100 -21.02 20.35 -1.99
N ARG A 101 -20.50 21.31 -2.79
CA ARG A 101 -19.50 21.03 -3.83
C ARG A 101 -18.24 20.44 -3.23
N ALA A 102 -17.78 20.97 -2.10
CA ALA A 102 -16.61 20.43 -1.40
C ALA A 102 -16.90 19.06 -0.77
N GLY A 103 -18.11 18.85 -0.23
CA GLY A 103 -18.57 17.55 0.23
C GLY A 103 -18.58 16.49 -0.87
N ALA A 104 -19.12 16.82 -2.05
CA ALA A 104 -19.08 15.97 -3.24
C ALA A 104 -17.64 15.69 -3.66
N LEU A 105 -16.77 16.70 -3.75
CA LEU A 105 -15.36 16.50 -4.08
C LEU A 105 -14.67 15.55 -3.08
N ALA A 106 -14.87 15.77 -1.77
CA ALA A 106 -14.34 14.90 -0.73
C ALA A 106 -14.88 13.46 -0.87
N GLY A 107 -16.17 13.29 -1.14
CA GLY A 107 -16.79 11.99 -1.42
C GLY A 107 -16.20 11.28 -2.64
N GLY A 108 -16.02 12.01 -3.74
CA GLY A 108 -15.36 11.50 -4.94
C GLY A 108 -13.93 11.06 -4.65
N LEU A 109 -13.18 11.82 -3.87
CA LEU A 109 -11.82 11.47 -3.45
C LEU A 109 -11.78 10.24 -2.54
N VAL A 110 -12.74 10.06 -1.63
CA VAL A 110 -12.89 8.81 -0.86
C VAL A 110 -13.19 7.62 -1.78
N GLY A 111 -14.08 7.79 -2.77
CA GLY A 111 -14.34 6.76 -3.78
C GLY A 111 -13.09 6.40 -4.57
N LEU A 112 -12.32 7.40 -5.04
CA LEU A 112 -11.06 7.18 -5.74
C LEU A 112 -10.01 6.51 -4.85
N LEU A 113 -9.90 6.92 -3.58
CA LEU A 113 -9.04 6.26 -2.60
C LEU A 113 -9.43 4.80 -2.45
N PHE A 114 -10.72 4.48 -2.32
CA PHE A 114 -11.20 3.10 -2.28
C PHE A 114 -10.83 2.29 -3.53
N LEU A 115 -10.95 2.91 -4.71
CA LEU A 115 -10.54 2.31 -5.98
C LEU A 115 -9.02 2.21 -6.16
N ALA A 116 -8.24 2.93 -5.36
CA ALA A 116 -6.79 2.75 -5.28
C ALA A 116 -6.44 1.67 -4.25
N ARG A 117 -7.08 1.70 -3.07
CA ARG A 117 -6.81 0.88 -1.89
C ARG A 117 -8.03 0.73 -0.99
N ALA A 118 -8.25 -0.46 -0.41
CA ALA A 118 -9.50 -0.79 0.28
C ALA A 118 -9.76 0.05 1.54
N GLU A 119 -8.72 0.30 2.33
CA GLU A 119 -8.71 1.13 3.53
C GLU A 119 -9.05 2.60 3.25
N GLY A 120 -8.95 3.04 1.99
CA GLY A 120 -9.43 4.35 1.55
C GLY A 120 -10.90 4.59 1.89
N SER A 121 -11.70 3.52 2.03
CA SER A 121 -13.10 3.60 2.47
C SER A 121 -13.25 4.18 3.90
N LEU A 122 -12.25 4.02 4.78
CA LEU A 122 -12.28 4.54 6.15
C LEU A 122 -12.28 6.07 6.21
N PHE A 123 -11.80 6.75 5.16
CA PHE A 123 -11.95 8.21 5.04
C PHE A 123 -13.43 8.63 4.98
N GLY A 124 -14.33 7.74 4.57
CA GLY A 124 -15.78 7.95 4.57
C GLY A 124 -16.35 8.20 5.97
N VAL A 125 -15.71 7.71 7.04
CA VAL A 125 -16.14 7.96 8.42
C VAL A 125 -16.17 9.46 8.74
N ALA A 126 -15.21 10.22 8.21
CA ALA A 126 -15.20 11.67 8.38
C ALA A 126 -16.39 12.34 7.66
N LEU A 127 -16.83 11.82 6.52
CA LEU A 127 -18.02 12.30 5.80
C LEU A 127 -19.32 11.99 6.57
N LEU A 128 -19.40 10.81 7.20
CA LEU A 128 -20.50 10.46 8.09
C LEU A 128 -20.55 11.39 9.31
N ALA A 129 -19.38 11.74 9.87
CA ALA A 129 -19.30 12.72 10.95
C ALA A 129 -19.78 14.12 10.51
N LEU A 130 -19.56 14.51 9.24
CA LEU A 130 -20.16 15.73 8.67
C LEU A 130 -21.69 15.62 8.51
N ALA A 131 -22.18 14.45 8.08
CA ALA A 131 -23.61 14.20 7.90
C ALA A 131 -24.40 14.29 9.21
N ALA A 132 -23.77 13.89 10.33
CA ALA A 132 -24.36 13.97 11.66
C ALA A 132 -24.51 15.42 12.17
N ARG A 133 -23.73 16.38 11.66
CA ARG A 133 -23.73 17.77 12.14
C ARG A 133 -24.69 18.66 11.34
N PRO A 134 -25.57 19.46 11.98
CA PRO A 134 -26.55 20.29 11.27
C PRO A 134 -25.94 21.21 10.20
N ARG A 135 -24.86 21.92 10.53
CA ARG A 135 -24.19 22.89 9.64
C ARG A 135 -23.61 22.26 8.38
N SER A 136 -23.07 21.05 8.47
CA SER A 136 -22.39 20.35 7.36
C SER A 136 -23.20 19.17 6.80
N ARG A 137 -24.43 18.95 7.28
CA ARG A 137 -25.21 17.73 7.00
C ARG A 137 -25.32 17.44 5.51
N ARG A 138 -25.72 18.43 4.71
CA ARG A 138 -25.90 18.26 3.26
C ARG A 138 -24.58 17.90 2.57
N ALA A 139 -23.49 18.56 2.92
CA ALA A 139 -22.17 18.25 2.38
C ALA A 139 -21.72 16.84 2.75
N GLY A 140 -21.93 16.42 4.00
CA GLY A 140 -21.63 15.07 4.47
C GLY A 140 -22.46 13.99 3.78
N VAL A 141 -23.77 14.19 3.64
CA VAL A 141 -24.68 13.25 2.96
C VAL A 141 -24.31 13.10 1.48
N VAL A 142 -24.12 14.21 0.76
CA VAL A 142 -23.74 14.16 -0.65
C VAL A 142 -22.37 13.51 -0.85
N GLY A 143 -21.40 13.85 0.02
CA GLY A 143 -20.08 13.22 -0.01
C GLY A 143 -20.15 11.71 0.25
N ALA A 144 -20.86 11.29 1.30
CA ALA A 144 -21.02 9.88 1.63
C ALA A 144 -21.76 9.11 0.52
N ALA A 145 -22.81 9.70 -0.05
CA ALA A 145 -23.56 9.09 -1.15
C ALA A 145 -22.69 8.89 -2.40
N LEU A 146 -21.86 9.87 -2.76
CA LEU A 146 -20.97 9.74 -3.91
C LEU A 146 -19.85 8.70 -3.66
N ALA A 147 -19.27 8.69 -2.45
CA ALA A 147 -18.29 7.68 -2.07
C ALA A 147 -18.89 6.26 -2.15
N LEU A 148 -20.10 6.09 -1.62
CA LEU A 148 -20.85 4.83 -1.68
C LEU A 148 -21.18 4.44 -3.12
N LEU A 149 -21.64 5.36 -3.96
CA LEU A 149 -21.95 5.08 -5.37
C LEU A 149 -20.74 4.49 -6.09
N ILE A 150 -19.57 5.11 -5.94
CA ILE A 150 -18.32 4.65 -6.57
C ILE A 150 -17.90 3.28 -6.00
N GLY A 151 -17.90 3.13 -4.67
CA GLY A 151 -17.49 1.90 -4.01
C GLY A 151 -18.41 0.72 -4.32
N LEU A 152 -19.73 0.93 -4.25
CA LEU A 152 -20.74 -0.08 -4.53
C LEU A 152 -20.73 -0.49 -6.01
N ALA A 153 -20.49 0.43 -6.95
CA ALA A 153 -20.36 0.05 -8.36
C ALA A 153 -19.21 -0.94 -8.58
N TRP A 154 -18.07 -0.74 -7.92
CA TRP A 154 -16.94 -1.67 -7.99
C TRP A 154 -17.22 -3.00 -7.30
N LEU A 155 -17.83 -2.98 -6.12
CA LEU A 155 -18.21 -4.19 -5.40
C LEU A 155 -19.26 -5.01 -6.16
N ALA A 156 -20.26 -4.35 -6.75
CA ALA A 156 -21.29 -4.98 -7.58
C ALA A 156 -20.66 -5.69 -8.79
N ARG A 157 -19.70 -5.05 -9.47
CA ARG A 157 -18.92 -5.71 -10.53
C ARG A 157 -18.23 -6.98 -10.03
N GLY A 158 -17.63 -6.93 -8.84
CA GLY A 158 -16.97 -8.10 -8.23
C GLY A 158 -17.93 -9.27 -8.01
N GLN A 159 -19.13 -8.98 -7.50
CA GLN A 159 -20.18 -9.98 -7.28
C GLN A 159 -20.69 -10.57 -8.61
N LEU A 160 -20.91 -9.72 -9.62
CA LEU A 160 -21.34 -10.15 -10.96
C LEU A 160 -20.31 -11.07 -11.66
N LEU A 161 -19.03 -10.99 -11.26
CA LEU A 161 -17.96 -11.86 -11.77
C LEU A 161 -17.76 -13.13 -10.92
N GLY A 162 -18.66 -13.42 -9.98
CA GLY A 162 -18.60 -14.62 -9.13
C GLY A 162 -17.65 -14.49 -7.93
N GLY A 163 -17.30 -13.27 -7.51
CA GLY A 163 -16.50 -13.05 -6.31
C GLY A 163 -17.21 -13.52 -5.04
N SER A 164 -16.47 -14.09 -4.08
CA SER A 164 -17.06 -14.59 -2.83
C SER A 164 -17.62 -13.45 -1.96
N PRO A 165 -18.85 -13.54 -1.45
CA PRO A 165 -19.46 -12.49 -0.62
C PRO A 165 -18.83 -12.37 0.77
N ASP A 166 -18.07 -13.38 1.21
CA ASP A 166 -17.52 -13.48 2.56
C ASP A 166 -16.06 -13.01 2.69
N LEU A 167 -15.45 -12.46 1.61
CA LEU A 167 -14.04 -12.03 1.62
C LEU A 167 -13.70 -11.06 2.76
N LEU A 168 -14.60 -10.13 3.06
CA LEU A 168 -14.45 -9.20 4.19
C LEU A 168 -14.39 -9.94 5.52
N ALA A 169 -15.30 -10.89 5.74
CA ALA A 169 -15.34 -11.70 6.95
C ALA A 169 -14.13 -12.64 7.07
N ARG A 170 -13.65 -13.20 5.94
CA ARG A 170 -12.45 -14.04 5.89
C ARG A 170 -11.17 -13.27 6.16
N SER A 171 -11.09 -12.02 5.74
CA SER A 171 -9.91 -11.17 5.94
C SER A 171 -9.86 -10.55 7.34
N ALA A 172 -11.02 -10.34 7.95
CA ALA A 172 -11.12 -9.82 9.30
C ALA A 172 -10.53 -10.85 10.27
N LEU A 173 -9.67 -10.37 11.18
CA LEU A 173 -9.11 -11.16 12.25
C LEU A 173 -8.18 -12.32 11.83
N LEU A 174 -7.67 -12.34 10.59
CA LEU A 174 -6.58 -13.26 10.21
C LEU A 174 -5.41 -13.15 11.19
N ALA A 175 -4.84 -14.29 11.57
CA ALA A 175 -3.71 -14.34 12.49
C ALA A 175 -2.37 -14.28 11.75
N ARG A 176 -2.30 -14.83 10.53
CA ARG A 176 -1.10 -14.81 9.70
C ARG A 176 -1.43 -14.28 8.31
N TYR A 177 -0.47 -13.57 7.72
CA TYR A 177 -0.60 -13.04 6.36
C TYR A 177 -0.76 -14.14 5.31
N GLU A 178 -0.06 -15.27 5.48
CA GLU A 178 -0.13 -16.40 4.56
C GLU A 178 -1.50 -17.09 4.53
N ASP A 179 -2.32 -16.94 5.58
CA ASP A 179 -3.69 -17.46 5.60
C ASP A 179 -4.58 -16.79 4.52
N PHE A 180 -4.19 -15.62 4.00
CA PHE A 180 -4.85 -14.99 2.85
C PHE A 180 -4.71 -15.82 1.56
N PHE A 181 -3.64 -16.62 1.46
CA PHE A 181 -3.32 -17.45 0.29
C PHE A 181 -3.62 -18.93 0.55
N ALA A 182 -4.22 -19.26 1.68
CA ALA A 182 -4.63 -20.62 2.01
C ALA A 182 -6.01 -20.93 1.41
N ILE A 183 -6.15 -22.11 0.81
CA ILE A 183 -7.45 -22.65 0.38
C ILE A 183 -8.28 -23.01 1.60
N THR A 184 -7.63 -23.58 2.61
CA THR A 184 -8.18 -23.89 3.92
C THR A 184 -7.41 -23.09 4.96
N PRO A 185 -7.81 -21.82 5.23
CA PRO A 185 -7.17 -21.00 6.25
C PRO A 185 -7.11 -21.75 7.57
N ALA A 186 -5.97 -21.69 8.26
CA ALA A 186 -5.83 -22.35 9.55
C ALA A 186 -6.93 -21.84 10.50
N GLY A 187 -7.77 -22.76 10.96
CA GLY A 187 -8.88 -22.47 11.87
C GLY A 187 -8.38 -21.95 13.21
N SER A 188 -8.97 -20.84 13.65
CA SER A 188 -8.89 -20.22 14.98
C SER A 188 -7.51 -20.24 15.65
N ALA A 189 -6.78 -19.13 15.55
CA ALA A 189 -5.83 -18.77 16.58
C ALA A 189 -6.55 -18.75 17.94
N ASP A 190 -5.93 -19.30 18.98
CA ASP A 190 -6.46 -19.13 20.34
C ASP A 190 -6.49 -17.64 20.71
N PHE A 191 -7.23 -17.30 21.77
CA PHE A 191 -7.40 -15.90 22.17
C PHE A 191 -6.06 -15.20 22.48
N ALA A 192 -5.08 -15.92 23.03
CA ALA A 192 -3.78 -15.35 23.37
C ALA A 192 -2.95 -15.03 22.11
N ALA A 193 -2.94 -15.93 21.12
CA ALA A 193 -2.34 -15.71 19.81
C ALA A 193 -3.03 -14.57 19.06
N LEU A 194 -4.36 -14.47 19.17
CA LEU A 194 -5.11 -13.34 18.64
C LEU A 194 -4.63 -12.03 19.28
N VAL A 195 -4.65 -11.88 20.60
CA VAL A 195 -4.19 -10.64 21.26
C VAL A 195 -2.73 -10.31 20.92
N THR A 196 -1.85 -11.30 20.96
CA THR A 196 -0.41 -11.10 20.72
C THR A 196 -0.13 -10.63 19.29
N THR A 197 -0.82 -11.17 18.29
CA THR A 197 -0.65 -10.74 16.88
C THR A 197 -1.10 -9.29 16.65
N ARG A 198 -2.15 -8.81 17.34
CA ARG A 198 -2.61 -7.41 17.23
C ARG A 198 -1.66 -6.45 17.94
N LEU A 199 -1.17 -6.81 19.12
CA LEU A 199 -0.15 -5.99 19.81
C LEU A 199 1.14 -5.90 19.00
N ALA A 200 1.58 -7.01 18.40
CA ALA A 200 2.73 -7.03 17.50
C ALA A 200 2.48 -6.20 16.23
N ALA A 201 1.27 -6.27 15.65
CA ALA A 201 0.88 -5.45 14.50
C ALA A 201 0.91 -3.96 14.84
N LEU A 202 0.26 -3.53 15.93
CA LEU A 202 0.30 -2.15 16.40
C LEU A 202 1.73 -1.65 16.60
N TRP A 203 2.59 -2.44 17.24
CA TRP A 203 3.99 -2.07 17.42
C TRP A 203 4.72 -1.95 16.08
N SER A 204 4.56 -2.93 15.20
CA SER A 204 5.17 -2.91 13.86
C SER A 204 4.69 -1.72 13.03
N ASP A 205 3.39 -1.41 13.06
CA ASP A 205 2.79 -0.28 12.37
C ASP A 205 3.33 1.05 12.92
N LEU A 206 3.52 1.16 14.23
CA LEU A 206 4.11 2.34 14.86
C LEU A 206 5.55 2.56 14.38
N VAL A 207 6.35 1.48 14.35
CA VAL A 207 7.71 1.52 13.80
C VAL A 207 7.68 1.96 12.34
N VAL A 208 6.80 1.38 11.52
CA VAL A 208 6.63 1.76 10.11
C VAL A 208 6.21 3.23 9.96
N ALA A 209 5.29 3.74 10.78
CA ALA A 209 4.91 5.16 10.78
C ALA A 209 6.10 6.06 11.12
N LEU A 210 6.86 5.73 12.16
CA LEU A 210 8.00 6.53 12.59
C LEU A 210 9.11 6.58 11.53
N PHE A 211 9.44 5.44 10.91
CA PHE A 211 10.44 5.41 9.84
C PHE A 211 9.91 6.00 8.53
N GLY A 212 8.65 5.75 8.19
CA GLY A 212 8.00 6.30 6.99
C GLY A 212 7.84 7.81 7.03
N LEU A 213 7.52 8.39 8.20
CA LEU A 213 7.43 9.84 8.42
C LEU A 213 8.76 10.50 8.77
N LEU A 214 9.86 9.72 8.78
CA LEU A 214 11.18 10.12 9.25
C LEU A 214 11.16 10.49 10.74
N VAL A 215 11.75 9.66 11.60
CA VAL A 215 11.76 9.85 13.07
C VAL A 215 12.12 11.28 13.49
N PHE A 216 13.11 11.90 12.84
CA PHE A 216 13.55 13.26 13.18
C PHE A 216 12.50 14.35 12.87
N LEU A 217 11.48 14.06 12.08
CA LEU A 217 10.34 14.94 11.79
C LEU A 217 9.18 14.76 12.78
N ALA A 218 9.22 13.78 13.69
CA ALA A 218 8.14 13.57 14.66
C ALA A 218 7.90 14.79 15.56
N PHE A 219 8.96 15.46 16.00
CA PHE A 219 8.87 16.68 16.82
C PHE A 219 8.21 17.86 16.07
N PRO A 220 8.69 18.29 14.88
CA PRO A 220 8.00 19.33 14.13
C PRO A 220 6.60 18.92 13.68
N LEU A 221 6.33 17.63 13.39
CA LEU A 221 4.97 17.16 13.13
C LEU A 221 4.05 17.41 14.32
N LEU A 222 4.45 17.04 15.54
CA LEU A 222 3.67 17.25 16.75
C LEU A 222 3.36 18.74 16.98
N LEU A 223 4.36 19.60 16.81
CA LEU A 223 4.16 21.06 16.92
C LEU A 223 3.22 21.58 15.84
N GLY A 224 3.31 21.07 14.62
CA GLY A 224 2.43 21.41 13.50
C GLY A 224 0.99 21.02 13.75
N VAL A 225 0.76 19.79 14.22
CA VAL A 225 -0.57 19.29 14.61
C VAL A 225 -1.16 20.16 15.71
N ARG A 226 -0.37 20.49 16.74
CA ARG A 226 -0.80 21.37 17.84
C ARG A 226 -1.15 22.77 17.34
N ALA A 227 -0.30 23.38 16.51
CA ALA A 227 -0.51 24.72 15.97
C ALA A 227 -1.73 24.80 15.04
N ALA A 228 -1.96 23.74 14.25
CA ALA A 228 -3.07 23.68 13.31
C ALA A 228 -4.35 23.03 13.87
N TRP A 229 -4.41 22.68 15.15
CA TRP A 229 -5.53 21.91 15.72
C TRP A 229 -6.90 22.58 15.55
N GLN A 230 -6.92 23.92 15.48
CA GLN A 230 -8.12 24.70 15.20
C GLN A 230 -8.70 24.44 13.80
N PHE A 231 -7.87 24.05 12.82
CA PHE A 231 -8.32 23.78 11.46
C PHE A 231 -9.02 22.43 11.37
N PRO A 232 -10.22 22.35 10.76
CA PRO A 232 -10.94 21.08 10.61
C PRO A 232 -10.15 20.00 9.86
N ALA A 233 -9.37 20.37 8.84
CA ALA A 233 -8.51 19.45 8.11
C ALA A 233 -7.50 18.74 9.01
N MET A 234 -6.87 19.46 9.96
CA MET A 234 -5.88 18.87 10.87
C MET A 234 -6.51 17.85 11.82
N ARG A 235 -7.71 18.14 12.32
CA ARG A 235 -8.46 17.20 13.16
C ARG A 235 -8.90 15.96 12.39
N ALA A 236 -9.33 16.13 11.14
CA ALA A 236 -9.65 15.01 10.26
C ALA A 236 -8.41 14.16 9.95
N PHE A 237 -7.28 14.80 9.65
CA PHE A 237 -5.99 14.14 9.45
C PHE A 237 -5.59 13.31 10.67
N ALA A 238 -5.56 13.91 11.87
CA ALA A 238 -5.17 13.21 13.08
C ALA A 238 -6.14 12.07 13.45
N GLY A 239 -7.45 12.32 13.32
CA GLY A 239 -8.48 11.33 13.61
C GLY A 239 -8.45 10.14 12.63
N LEU A 240 -8.30 10.40 11.33
CA LEU A 240 -8.21 9.35 10.32
C LEU A 240 -6.88 8.60 10.39
N ALA A 241 -5.76 9.27 10.67
CA ALA A 241 -4.48 8.60 10.86
C ALA A 241 -4.55 7.61 12.05
N LEU A 242 -5.15 8.04 13.17
CA LEU A 242 -5.37 7.16 14.32
C LEU A 242 -6.35 6.03 14.01
N LEU A 243 -7.46 6.33 13.33
CA LEU A 243 -8.46 5.32 12.95
C LEU A 243 -7.85 4.23 12.08
N ILE A 244 -7.08 4.60 11.05
CA ILE A 244 -6.48 3.64 10.12
C ILE A 244 -5.39 2.83 10.82
N TYR A 245 -4.54 3.48 11.63
CA TYR A 245 -3.56 2.78 12.47
C TYR A 245 -4.22 1.73 13.37
N LEU A 246 -5.33 2.06 14.04
CA LEU A 246 -6.04 1.11 14.89
C LEU A 246 -6.76 0.02 14.08
N ALA A 247 -7.37 0.38 12.96
CA ALA A 247 -8.10 -0.57 12.12
C ALA A 247 -7.15 -1.62 11.53
N GLU A 248 -6.00 -1.19 11.02
CA GLU A 248 -4.99 -2.09 10.45
C GLU A 248 -4.19 -2.82 11.53
N GLY A 249 -3.97 -2.23 12.71
CA GLY A 249 -3.33 -2.94 13.82
C GLY A 249 -4.23 -3.95 14.55
N VAL A 250 -5.55 -3.76 14.54
CA VAL A 250 -6.50 -4.55 15.36
C VAL A 250 -7.45 -5.41 14.53
N ILE A 251 -8.10 -4.84 13.52
CA ILE A 251 -9.16 -5.52 12.74
C ILE A 251 -8.56 -6.33 11.61
N TRP A 252 -7.59 -5.72 10.90
CA TRP A 252 -6.88 -6.33 9.78
C TRP A 252 -5.37 -6.37 10.04
N PRO A 253 -4.90 -7.09 11.08
CA PRO A 253 -3.49 -7.16 11.51
C PRO A 253 -2.61 -7.97 10.54
N LEU A 254 -2.91 -7.90 9.24
CA LEU A 254 -2.05 -8.33 8.15
C LEU A 254 -0.78 -7.48 8.24
N HIS A 255 0.16 -7.99 9.02
CA HIS A 255 1.40 -7.37 9.46
C HIS A 255 1.93 -6.27 8.52
N ALA A 256 2.21 -5.09 9.09
CA ALA A 256 2.95 -3.99 8.46
C ALA A 256 4.17 -4.45 7.66
N THR A 257 4.81 -5.54 8.10
CA THR A 257 6.01 -6.12 7.48
C THR A 257 5.78 -6.64 6.06
N ARG A 258 4.52 -6.88 5.65
CA ARG A 258 4.12 -7.22 4.27
C ARG A 258 3.53 -6.02 3.52
N GLY A 259 3.59 -4.82 4.12
CA GLY A 259 3.43 -3.53 3.43
C GLY A 259 2.08 -2.84 3.54
N SER A 260 1.02 -3.43 4.11
CA SER A 260 -0.33 -2.85 4.16
C SER A 260 -0.36 -1.40 4.68
N TYR A 261 0.10 -1.19 5.91
CA TYR A 261 0.08 0.13 6.56
C TYR A 261 1.03 1.14 5.94
N PHE A 262 2.18 0.71 5.44
CA PHE A 262 3.09 1.60 4.72
C PHE A 262 2.43 2.25 3.49
N HIS A 263 1.60 1.50 2.78
CA HIS A 263 0.84 2.07 1.67
C HIS A 263 -0.27 3.01 2.13
N SER A 264 -0.93 2.72 3.25
CA SER A 264 -1.97 3.58 3.83
C SER A 264 -1.39 4.94 4.25
N LEU A 265 -0.16 4.95 4.80
CA LEU A 265 0.56 6.16 5.14
C LEU A 265 0.78 7.10 3.94
N ALA A 266 0.83 6.57 2.72
CA ALA A 266 0.97 7.39 1.51
C ALA A 266 -0.10 8.47 1.42
N ALA A 267 -1.35 8.14 1.77
CA ALA A 267 -2.49 9.07 1.72
C ALA A 267 -2.36 10.25 2.72
N PHE A 268 -1.56 10.07 3.77
CA PHE A 268 -1.34 11.06 4.82
C PHE A 268 -0.03 11.82 4.64
N TYR A 269 0.96 11.21 4.00
CA TYR A 269 2.33 11.70 3.97
C TYR A 269 2.46 13.16 3.48
N PRO A 270 1.87 13.58 2.35
CA PRO A 270 2.07 14.95 1.88
C PRO A 270 1.41 15.98 2.82
N PHE A 271 0.22 15.69 3.35
CA PHE A 271 -0.41 16.52 4.37
C PHE A 271 0.42 16.59 5.66
N ALA A 272 1.02 15.46 6.08
CA ALA A 272 1.92 15.39 7.22
C ALA A 272 3.18 16.25 7.01
N MET A 273 3.77 16.25 5.81
CA MET A 273 4.91 17.14 5.49
C MET A 273 4.52 18.62 5.51
N GLY A 274 3.28 18.95 5.14
CA GLY A 274 2.72 20.29 5.34
C GLY A 274 2.61 20.67 6.83
N ALA A 275 2.18 19.74 7.68
CA ALA A 275 2.15 19.93 9.13
C ALA A 275 3.55 20.07 9.74
N VAL A 276 4.50 19.23 9.32
CA VAL A 276 5.92 19.32 9.69
C VAL A 276 6.47 20.70 9.37
N ALA A 277 6.18 21.23 8.18
CA ALA A 277 6.62 22.56 7.79
C ALA A 277 6.06 23.66 8.71
N LEU A 278 4.77 23.60 9.04
CA LEU A 278 4.15 24.54 9.98
C LEU A 278 4.79 24.48 11.38
N GLY A 279 4.98 23.26 11.91
CA GLY A 279 5.57 23.09 13.24
C GLY A 279 7.04 23.47 13.29
N GLY A 280 7.80 23.14 12.24
CA GLY A 280 9.18 23.57 12.05
C GLY A 280 9.29 25.09 12.01
N GLU A 281 8.43 25.78 11.25
CA GLU A 281 8.40 27.24 11.23
C GLU A 281 8.05 27.83 12.61
N THR A 282 7.05 27.28 13.29
CA THR A 282 6.64 27.72 14.62
C THR A 282 7.78 27.60 15.63
N TRP A 283 8.50 26.48 15.62
CA TRP A 283 9.65 26.24 16.49
C TRP A 283 10.83 27.18 16.17
N LEU A 284 11.08 27.39 14.88
CA LEU A 284 12.19 28.19 14.38
C LEU A 284 11.91 29.71 14.38
N ALA A 285 10.68 30.15 14.69
CA ALA A 285 10.28 31.56 14.63
C ALA A 285 11.11 32.46 15.56
N ARG A 286 11.59 31.92 16.68
CA ARG A 286 12.43 32.63 17.67
C ARG A 286 13.93 32.50 17.42
N ARG A 287 14.32 31.85 16.32
CA ARG A 287 15.72 31.62 15.96
C ARG A 287 16.17 32.62 14.91
N ASP A 288 17.43 32.99 15.02
CA ASP A 288 18.15 33.82 14.08
C ASP A 288 18.26 33.16 12.68
N VAL A 289 18.37 33.98 11.65
CA VAL A 289 18.31 33.56 10.24
C VAL A 289 19.30 32.43 9.90
N PRO A 290 20.57 32.46 10.36
CA PRO A 290 21.53 31.38 10.09
C PRO A 290 21.07 30.02 10.62
N VAL A 291 20.57 29.98 11.87
CA VAL A 291 20.07 28.75 12.50
C VAL A 291 18.86 28.20 11.75
N ARG A 292 17.94 29.07 11.33
CA ARG A 292 16.77 28.66 10.53
C ARG A 292 17.19 28.05 9.20
N ARG A 293 18.14 28.67 8.49
CA ARG A 293 18.67 28.17 7.21
C ARG A 293 19.37 26.83 7.40
N LEU A 294 20.21 26.70 8.42
CA LEU A 294 20.90 25.45 8.73
C LEU A 294 19.89 24.32 9.03
N ALA A 295 18.88 24.59 9.86
CA ALA A 295 17.87 23.61 10.21
C ALA A 295 17.07 23.12 8.98
N VAL A 296 16.58 24.04 8.14
CA VAL A 296 15.80 23.70 6.94
C VAL A 296 16.69 22.97 5.92
N THR A 297 17.88 23.48 5.64
CA THR A 297 18.81 22.87 4.66
C THR A 297 19.27 21.51 5.13
N GLY A 298 19.63 21.37 6.40
CA GLY A 298 20.03 20.10 7.01
C GLY A 298 18.90 19.07 6.98
N THR A 299 17.65 19.50 7.23
CA THR A 299 16.45 18.63 7.16
C THR A 299 16.24 18.13 5.72
N LEU A 300 16.32 19.00 4.72
CA LEU A 300 16.18 18.63 3.31
C LEU A 300 17.33 17.73 2.84
N ALA A 301 18.56 18.03 3.26
CA ALA A 301 19.73 17.19 2.96
C ALA A 301 19.61 15.80 3.60
N ALA A 302 19.14 15.72 4.85
CA ALA A 302 18.88 14.44 5.52
C ALA A 302 17.77 13.64 4.81
N ALA A 303 16.68 14.30 4.41
CA ALA A 303 15.61 13.66 3.65
C ALA A 303 16.11 13.13 2.30
N LEU A 304 16.95 13.90 1.60
CA LEU A 304 17.56 13.48 0.33
C LEU A 304 18.52 12.29 0.54
N GLY A 305 19.37 12.32 1.57
CA GLY A 305 20.24 11.21 1.92
C GLY A 305 19.45 9.93 2.19
N LEU A 306 18.35 10.02 2.94
CA LEU A 306 17.46 8.90 3.19
C LEU A 306 16.71 8.44 1.93
N ALA A 307 16.35 9.35 1.02
CA ALA A 307 15.76 8.98 -0.27
C ALA A 307 16.76 8.16 -1.12
N VAL A 308 18.02 8.57 -1.20
CA VAL A 308 19.09 7.82 -1.89
C VAL A 308 19.29 6.44 -1.25
N PHE A 309 19.32 6.38 0.09
CA PHE A 309 19.39 5.13 0.82
C PHE A 309 18.18 4.22 0.53
N GLY A 310 16.97 4.79 0.53
CA GLY A 310 15.73 4.08 0.22
C GLY A 310 15.71 3.51 -1.20
N LEU A 311 16.11 4.30 -2.20
CA LEU A 311 16.25 3.86 -3.60
C LEU A 311 17.28 2.71 -3.73
N THR A 312 18.40 2.80 -3.02
CA THR A 312 19.44 1.76 -3.04
C THR A 312 18.94 0.47 -2.41
N THR A 313 18.28 0.57 -1.25
CA THR A 313 17.67 -0.57 -0.55
C THR A 313 16.59 -1.23 -1.40
N TRP A 314 15.74 -0.42 -2.05
CA TRP A 314 14.68 -0.90 -2.94
C TRP A 314 15.27 -1.66 -4.14
N ASN A 315 16.33 -1.12 -4.76
CA ASN A 315 17.03 -1.81 -5.84
C ASN A 315 17.56 -3.19 -5.39
N THR A 316 18.14 -3.29 -4.19
CA THR A 316 18.60 -4.57 -3.66
C THR A 316 17.43 -5.52 -3.37
N ALA A 317 16.37 -5.02 -2.74
CA ALA A 317 15.23 -5.83 -2.31
C ALA A 317 14.40 -6.37 -3.49
N PHE A 318 14.25 -5.61 -4.59
CA PHE A 318 13.33 -5.97 -5.68
C PHE A 318 14.04 -6.28 -7.00
N ASN A 319 15.09 -5.55 -7.38
CA ASN A 319 15.77 -5.80 -8.66
C ASN A 319 16.72 -7.00 -8.60
N ALA A 320 17.26 -7.36 -7.42
CA ALA A 320 18.08 -8.56 -7.30
C ALA A 320 17.24 -9.85 -7.46
N PRO A 321 16.08 -10.02 -6.77
CA PRO A 321 15.18 -11.14 -7.06
C PRO A 321 14.69 -11.16 -8.50
N TYR A 322 14.37 -10.00 -9.09
CA TYR A 322 14.00 -9.93 -10.51
C TYR A 322 15.07 -10.53 -11.45
N ARG A 323 16.35 -10.18 -11.24
CA ARG A 323 17.46 -10.74 -12.02
C ARG A 323 17.64 -12.24 -11.78
N ALA A 324 17.47 -12.70 -10.53
CA ALA A 324 17.52 -14.12 -10.21
C ALA A 324 16.42 -14.92 -10.93
N ARG A 325 15.19 -14.39 -10.95
CA ARG A 325 14.05 -14.98 -11.66
C ARG A 325 14.28 -15.08 -13.16
N LEU A 326 14.82 -14.02 -13.78
CA LEU A 326 15.21 -14.06 -15.20
C LEU A 326 16.24 -15.16 -15.49
N ALA A 327 17.23 -15.31 -14.62
CA ALA A 327 18.28 -16.33 -14.78
C ALA A 327 17.78 -17.76 -14.52
N ALA A 328 16.64 -17.93 -13.84
CA ALA A 328 16.04 -19.22 -13.55
C ALA A 328 14.94 -19.63 -14.54
N LEU A 329 14.50 -18.71 -15.42
CA LEU A 329 13.34 -18.89 -16.29
C LEU A 329 13.49 -20.09 -17.25
N ASP A 330 14.69 -20.31 -17.78
CA ASP A 330 15.01 -21.38 -18.73
C ASP A 330 14.81 -22.78 -18.13
N ALA A 331 14.96 -22.90 -16.81
CA ALA A 331 14.82 -24.16 -16.09
C ALA A 331 13.37 -24.51 -15.78
N ILE A 332 12.41 -23.60 -15.96
CA ILE A 332 11.00 -23.85 -15.66
C ILE A 332 10.32 -24.47 -16.90
N PRO A 333 9.82 -25.72 -16.81
CA PRO A 333 9.19 -26.41 -17.94
C PRO A 333 8.07 -25.58 -18.60
N ALA A 334 7.88 -25.78 -19.91
CA ALA A 334 6.82 -25.08 -20.65
C ALA A 334 5.44 -25.34 -20.05
N GLY A 335 4.59 -24.31 -20.03
CA GLY A 335 3.23 -24.37 -19.50
C GLY A 335 3.02 -23.49 -18.26
N PRO A 336 1.82 -23.56 -17.65
CA PRO A 336 1.52 -22.86 -16.41
C PRO A 336 2.38 -23.36 -15.26
N PHE A 337 2.66 -22.51 -14.26
CA PHE A 337 3.36 -22.95 -13.05
C PHE A 337 2.86 -22.23 -11.80
N LEU A 338 3.19 -22.76 -10.62
CA LEU A 338 2.88 -22.14 -9.34
C LEU A 338 4.10 -21.39 -8.82
N ALA A 339 3.90 -20.18 -8.30
CA ALA A 339 4.91 -19.41 -7.58
C ALA A 339 4.25 -18.48 -6.56
N ILE A 340 4.92 -18.18 -5.45
CA ILE A 340 4.38 -17.26 -4.43
C ILE A 340 4.17 -15.84 -4.98
N ASP A 341 5.09 -15.34 -5.79
CA ASP A 341 4.99 -14.05 -6.48
C ASP A 341 4.54 -14.25 -7.94
N ALA A 342 3.33 -14.79 -8.09
CA ALA A 342 2.79 -15.13 -9.41
C ALA A 342 2.71 -13.91 -10.35
N ALA A 343 2.52 -12.70 -9.81
CA ALA A 343 2.46 -11.48 -10.61
C ALA A 343 3.82 -11.16 -11.26
N ALA A 344 4.92 -11.19 -10.49
CA ALA A 344 6.25 -10.96 -11.05
C ALA A 344 6.63 -12.06 -12.05
N TRP A 345 6.35 -13.32 -11.71
CA TRP A 345 6.64 -14.45 -12.61
C TRP A 345 5.81 -14.43 -13.89
N ARG A 346 4.53 -14.04 -13.83
CA ARG A 346 3.70 -13.86 -15.02
C ARG A 346 4.28 -12.80 -15.94
N TYR A 347 4.76 -11.68 -15.38
CA TYR A 347 5.40 -10.62 -16.16
C TYR A 347 6.70 -11.10 -16.81
N ILE A 348 7.52 -11.87 -16.09
CA ILE A 348 8.82 -12.36 -16.56
C ILE A 348 8.68 -13.47 -17.61
N ALA A 349 7.79 -14.43 -17.36
CA ALA A 349 7.65 -15.64 -18.17
C ALA A 349 6.64 -15.52 -19.30
N ASP A 350 5.86 -14.43 -19.33
CA ASP A 350 4.76 -14.18 -20.27
C ASP A 350 3.82 -15.39 -20.47
N ARG A 351 3.51 -16.07 -19.37
CA ARG A 351 2.64 -17.26 -19.36
C ARG A 351 1.81 -17.34 -18.07
N PRO A 352 0.78 -18.19 -18.00
CA PRO A 352 -0.03 -18.31 -16.81
C PRO A 352 0.80 -18.73 -15.59
N VAL A 353 0.66 -18.00 -14.49
CA VAL A 353 1.29 -18.33 -13.21
C VAL A 353 0.23 -18.22 -12.13
N PHE A 354 0.13 -19.25 -11.30
CA PHE A 354 -0.81 -19.31 -10.19
C PHE A 354 -0.07 -19.05 -8.88
N VAL A 355 -0.73 -18.39 -7.93
CA VAL A 355 -0.14 -18.21 -6.61
C VAL A 355 -0.08 -19.57 -5.91
N THR A 356 1.10 -19.92 -5.40
CA THR A 356 1.27 -21.15 -4.61
C THR A 356 0.37 -21.09 -3.37
N PRO A 357 -0.45 -22.12 -3.07
CA PRO A 357 -1.28 -22.11 -1.87
C PRO A 357 -0.41 -22.19 -0.60
N ALA A 358 -0.77 -21.42 0.43
CA ALA A 358 -0.03 -21.41 1.70
C ALA A 358 -0.22 -22.69 2.53
N ASP A 359 -1.19 -23.54 2.18
CA ASP A 359 -1.49 -24.79 2.89
C ASP A 359 -0.34 -25.82 2.84
N GLY A 360 0.60 -25.66 1.89
CA GLY A 360 1.83 -26.43 1.81
C GLY A 360 1.97 -27.32 0.56
N PRO A 361 3.10 -28.04 0.44
CA PRO A 361 3.48 -28.79 -0.76
C PRO A 361 2.43 -29.75 -1.32
N GLY A 362 1.72 -30.49 -0.46
CA GLY A 362 0.71 -31.46 -0.89
C GLY A 362 -0.49 -30.81 -1.57
N ILE A 363 -1.01 -29.72 -1.00
CA ILE A 363 -2.11 -28.96 -1.59
C ILE A 363 -1.65 -28.25 -2.87
N ALA A 364 -0.42 -27.71 -2.89
CA ALA A 364 0.15 -27.16 -4.11
C ALA A 364 0.25 -28.18 -5.25
N ALA A 365 0.65 -29.43 -4.97
CA ALA A 365 0.67 -30.48 -5.97
C ALA A 365 -0.73 -30.75 -6.55
N CYS A 366 -1.76 -30.72 -5.72
CA CYS A 366 -3.14 -30.89 -6.16
C CYS A 366 -3.69 -29.72 -6.97
N VAL A 367 -3.39 -28.50 -6.55
CA VAL A 367 -3.71 -27.29 -7.32
C VAL A 367 -2.99 -27.34 -8.67
N ALA A 368 -1.70 -27.70 -8.67
CA ALA A 368 -0.92 -27.84 -9.88
C ALA A 368 -1.52 -28.87 -10.83
N ALA A 369 -1.89 -30.06 -10.35
CA ALA A 369 -2.57 -31.07 -11.16
C ALA A 369 -3.91 -30.57 -11.71
N ARG A 370 -4.75 -29.92 -10.88
CA ARG A 370 -6.06 -29.40 -11.28
C ARG A 370 -5.98 -28.32 -12.36
N TYR A 371 -4.98 -27.45 -12.29
CA TYR A 371 -4.80 -26.35 -13.22
C TYR A 371 -3.78 -26.65 -14.34
N GLY A 372 -3.32 -27.90 -14.45
CA GLY A 372 -2.36 -28.32 -15.49
C GLY A 372 -1.03 -27.58 -15.42
N ALA A 373 -0.57 -27.24 -14.22
CA ALA A 373 0.73 -26.61 -14.02
C ALA A 373 1.86 -27.62 -14.18
N SER A 374 2.93 -27.24 -14.86
CA SER A 374 4.09 -28.06 -15.15
C SER A 374 5.09 -28.14 -14.00
N SER A 375 5.07 -27.16 -13.10
CA SER A 375 6.00 -27.07 -11.98
C SER A 375 5.50 -26.22 -10.82
N VAL A 376 6.08 -26.43 -9.64
CA VAL A 376 6.00 -25.55 -8.48
C VAL A 376 7.37 -24.89 -8.29
N VAL A 377 7.38 -23.55 -8.26
CA VAL A 377 8.59 -22.74 -8.05
C VAL A 377 8.60 -22.22 -6.62
N VAL A 378 9.67 -22.52 -5.89
CA VAL A 378 9.89 -22.10 -4.51
C VAL A 378 11.11 -21.20 -4.46
N GLU A 379 10.90 -19.94 -4.09
CA GLU A 379 11.92 -18.90 -3.98
C GLU A 379 12.34 -18.71 -2.51
N PRO A 380 13.44 -17.98 -2.22
CA PRO A 380 13.81 -17.66 -0.83
C PRO A 380 12.69 -16.96 -0.06
N ALA A 381 11.87 -16.16 -0.75
CA ALA A 381 10.60 -15.70 -0.23
C ALA A 381 9.53 -16.78 -0.48
N HIS A 382 9.23 -17.62 0.50
CA HIS A 382 8.17 -18.64 0.45
C HIS A 382 7.27 -18.57 1.69
N PHE A 383 6.15 -19.31 1.68
CA PHE A 383 5.30 -19.48 2.87
C PHE A 383 5.94 -20.47 3.85
N SER A 384 5.68 -20.30 5.14
CA SER A 384 6.37 -21.05 6.20
C SER A 384 6.22 -22.58 6.09
N THR A 385 5.12 -23.04 5.50
CA THR A 385 4.83 -24.46 5.23
C THR A 385 5.74 -25.09 4.18
N TYR A 386 6.53 -24.28 3.45
CA TYR A 386 7.50 -24.72 2.45
C TYR A 386 8.94 -24.75 2.98
N ASP A 387 9.21 -24.30 4.21
CA ASP A 387 10.56 -24.28 4.82
C ASP A 387 11.27 -25.64 4.70
N GLY A 388 10.55 -26.72 4.99
CA GLY A 388 11.08 -28.08 4.88
C GLY A 388 11.47 -28.41 3.43
N LEU A 389 10.59 -28.13 2.47
CA LEU A 389 10.86 -28.35 1.05
C LEU A 389 12.05 -27.52 0.56
N PHE A 390 12.12 -26.25 0.96
CA PHE A 390 13.20 -25.33 0.58
C PHE A 390 14.57 -25.76 1.14
N ARG A 391 14.59 -26.39 2.33
CA ARG A 391 15.80 -26.94 2.94
C ARG A 391 16.13 -28.37 2.47
N GLY A 392 15.38 -28.92 1.52
CA GLY A 392 15.55 -30.30 1.03
C GLY A 392 15.04 -31.39 1.98
N LEU A 393 14.22 -31.03 2.97
CA LEU A 393 13.66 -31.89 4.03
C LEU A 393 12.16 -32.20 3.80
N GLY A 394 11.66 -32.10 2.57
CA GLY A 394 10.24 -32.19 2.23
C GLY A 394 9.78 -33.58 1.75
N PRO A 395 8.45 -33.85 1.75
CA PRO A 395 7.88 -35.08 1.21
C PRO A 395 8.13 -35.23 -0.30
N GLN A 396 8.32 -36.46 -0.79
CA GLN A 396 8.59 -36.82 -2.19
C GLN A 396 7.34 -36.68 -3.11
N VAL A 397 6.61 -35.58 -2.99
CA VAL A 397 5.41 -35.32 -3.83
C VAL A 397 5.80 -34.76 -5.21
N PHE A 398 7.00 -34.20 -5.32
CA PHE A 398 7.53 -33.64 -6.56
C PHE A 398 8.75 -34.41 -7.05
N GLU A 399 9.08 -34.22 -8.33
CA GLU A 399 10.37 -34.64 -8.87
C GLU A 399 11.53 -33.85 -8.23
N PRO A 400 12.79 -34.33 -8.32
CA PRO A 400 13.94 -33.61 -7.80
C PRO A 400 14.01 -32.17 -8.31
N ALA A 401 14.31 -31.24 -7.42
CA ALA A 401 14.36 -29.83 -7.77
C ALA A 401 15.53 -29.53 -8.71
N ILE A 402 15.28 -28.64 -9.67
CA ILE A 402 16.32 -27.92 -10.39
C ILE A 402 16.60 -26.64 -9.60
N ASP A 403 17.80 -26.49 -9.06
CA ASP A 403 18.24 -25.27 -8.36
C ASP A 403 18.87 -24.27 -9.35
N ARG A 404 18.35 -23.04 -9.34
CA ARG A 404 18.89 -21.89 -10.03
C ARG A 404 19.12 -20.75 -9.05
N GLY A 405 20.26 -20.78 -8.36
CA GLY A 405 20.69 -19.70 -7.48
C GLY A 405 19.77 -19.48 -6.29
N GLY A 406 19.25 -20.57 -5.71
CA GLY A 406 18.30 -20.54 -4.59
C GLY A 406 16.84 -20.41 -5.00
N ILE A 407 16.53 -20.45 -6.30
CA ILE A 407 15.18 -20.67 -6.82
C ILE A 407 15.07 -22.15 -7.14
N LEU A 408 14.22 -22.86 -6.40
CA LEU A 408 14.01 -24.30 -6.54
C LEU A 408 12.79 -24.55 -7.42
N ILE A 409 12.99 -25.27 -8.52
CA ILE A 409 11.96 -25.57 -9.49
C ILE A 409 11.66 -27.05 -9.39
N PHE A 410 10.44 -27.38 -8.97
CA PHE A 410 9.96 -28.74 -8.78
C PHE A 410 9.05 -29.13 -9.94
N PRO A 411 9.50 -29.96 -10.91
CA PRO A 411 8.64 -30.47 -11.95
C PRO A 411 7.50 -31.32 -11.36
N MET A 412 6.33 -31.23 -11.98
CA MET A 412 5.19 -32.04 -11.59
C MET A 412 5.35 -33.48 -12.10
N PRO A 413 5.14 -34.50 -11.23
CA PRO A 413 5.18 -35.89 -11.68
C PRO A 413 3.99 -36.21 -12.59
N ALA A 414 4.13 -37.26 -13.40
CA ALA A 414 3.09 -37.69 -14.34
C ALA A 414 1.75 -38.08 -13.70
N ARG A 415 1.73 -38.40 -12.40
CA ARG A 415 0.51 -38.69 -11.63
C ARG A 415 0.58 -38.08 -10.24
N VAL A 416 -0.45 -37.32 -9.88
CA VAL A 416 -0.69 -36.81 -8.52
C VAL A 416 -2.04 -37.36 -8.07
N ILE A 417 -2.08 -37.97 -6.88
CA ILE A 417 -3.34 -38.44 -6.28
C ILE A 417 -3.81 -37.36 -5.31
N CYS A 418 -5.00 -36.82 -5.57
CA CYS A 418 -5.58 -35.76 -4.75
C CYS A 418 -6.75 -36.25 -3.92
N GLY A 419 -6.73 -35.97 -2.62
CA GLY A 419 -7.82 -36.30 -1.71
C GLY A 419 -9.13 -35.52 -1.98
N PHE A 420 -9.12 -34.54 -2.88
CA PHE A 420 -10.31 -33.78 -3.28
C PHE A 420 -11.26 -34.56 -4.21
N ASP A 421 -10.83 -35.68 -4.78
CA ASP A 421 -11.65 -36.50 -5.70
C ASP A 421 -12.59 -37.50 -4.98
N GLN A 422 -12.74 -37.39 -3.65
CA GLN A 422 -13.59 -38.28 -2.83
C GLN A 422 -14.79 -37.59 -2.16
N GLN A 423 -15.21 -36.41 -2.62
CA GLN A 423 -16.48 -35.79 -2.18
C GLN A 423 -17.46 -35.59 -3.33
#